data_AF-A0A920QS66-F1
#
_entry.id   AF-A0A920QS66-F1
#
_cell.length_a   1.000
_cell.length_b   1.000
_cell.length_c   1.000
_cell.angle_alpha   90.00
_cell.angle_beta   90.00
_cell.angle_gamma   90.00
#
_symmetry.space_group_name_H-M   'P 1'
#
loop_
_entity.id
_entity.type
_entity.pdbx_description
1 polymer ?
#
loop_
_entity_poly.entity_id
_entity_poly.type
_entity_poly.pdbx_seq_one_letter_code
_entity_poly.pdbx_strand_id
1 'polypeptide(L)' 'MEAKVINDWLVKFEKSIKEKNIDAILDLFDKETYWRDLISFTWNIITLESKEDISLMLKKTIDKINPGKIFRSKKC' A
#
# COMPACT_ATOMS: atom_id res chain seq x y z
N MET A 1 -18.85 -4.54 -11.82
CA MET A 1 -17.59 -4.18 -12.51
C MET A 1 -16.57 -3.60 -11.52
N GLU A 2 -16.97 -2.65 -10.67
CA GLU A 2 -16.11 -1.99 -9.67
C GLU A 2 -15.42 -2.95 -8.68
N ALA A 3 -16.14 -3.93 -8.15
CA ALA A 3 -15.57 -4.88 -7.18
C ALA A 3 -14.38 -5.70 -7.74
N LYS A 4 -14.36 -5.98 -9.05
CA LYS A 4 -13.24 -6.71 -9.67
C LYS A 4 -12.00 -5.83 -9.74
N VAL A 5 -12.13 -4.57 -10.15
CA VAL A 5 -11.02 -3.62 -10.26
C VAL A 5 -10.36 -3.40 -8.90
N ILE A 6 -11.17 -3.21 -7.85
CA ILE A 6 -10.68 -3.04 -6.48
C ILE A 6 -9.94 -4.29 -6.00
N ASN A 7 -10.51 -5.48 -6.22
CA ASN A 7 -9.86 -6.74 -5.84
C ASN A 7 -8.54 -6.94 -6.58
N ASP A 8 -8.49 -6.66 -7.88
CA ASP A 8 -7.26 -6.77 -8.68
C ASP A 8 -6.19 -5.80 -8.18
N TRP A 9 -6.57 -4.58 -7.79
CA TRP A 9 -5.68 -3.61 -7.16
C TRP A 9 -5.14 -4.11 -5.82
N LEU A 10 -6.01 -4.59 -4.93
CA LEU A 10 -5.63 -5.12 -3.61
C LEU A 10 -4.67 -6.30 -3.74
N VAL A 11 -4.95 -7.22 -4.66
CA VAL A 11 -4.10 -8.38 -4.95
C VAL A 11 -2.71 -7.97 -5.40
N LYS A 12 -2.61 -7.01 -6.32
CA LYS A 12 -1.31 -6.48 -6.76
C LYS A 12 -0.58 -5.79 -5.62
N PHE A 13 -1.28 -4.98 -4.82
CA PHE A 13 -0.67 -4.25 -3.71
C PHE A 13 -0.09 -5.20 -2.65
N GLU A 14 -0.85 -6.21 -2.20
CA GLU A 14 -0.35 -7.21 -1.24
C GLU A 14 0.86 -7.96 -1.79
N LYS A 15 0.82 -8.35 -3.07
CA LYS A 15 1.94 -9.02 -3.72
C LYS A 15 3.19 -8.13 -3.71
N SER A 16 3.08 -6.90 -4.22
CA SER A 16 4.22 -5.98 -4.33
C SER A 16 4.81 -5.63 -2.96
N ILE A 17 3.96 -5.44 -1.93
CA ILE A 17 4.44 -5.20 -0.56
C ILE A 17 5.16 -6.41 0.03
N LYS A 18 4.66 -7.63 -0.17
CA LYS A 18 5.32 -8.86 0.32
C LYS A 18 6.66 -9.12 -0.37
N GLU A 19 6.73 -8.81 -1.66
CA GLU A 19 7.96 -8.88 -2.44
C GLU A 19 8.90 -7.69 -2.17
N LYS A 20 8.48 -6.72 -1.33
CA LYS A 20 9.19 -5.47 -1.04
C LYS A 20 9.55 -4.67 -2.30
N ASN A 21 8.76 -4.83 -3.36
CA ASN A 21 9.00 -4.18 -4.64
C ASN A 21 8.38 -2.77 -4.63
N ILE A 22 9.17 -1.78 -4.23
CA ILE A 22 8.72 -0.39 -4.10
C ILE A 22 8.21 0.15 -5.43
N ASP A 23 8.89 -0.10 -6.54
CA ASP A 23 8.48 0.42 -7.86
C ASP A 23 7.11 -0.14 -8.26
N ALA A 24 6.89 -1.44 -8.08
CA ALA A 24 5.59 -2.06 -8.34
C ALA A 24 4.47 -1.61 -7.38
N ILE A 25 4.80 -1.08 -6.20
CA ILE A 25 3.82 -0.41 -5.31
C ILE A 25 3.49 0.96 -5.87
N LEU A 26 4.48 1.75 -6.26
CA LEU A 26 4.32 3.11 -6.78
C LEU A 26 3.52 3.16 -8.09
N ASP A 27 3.63 2.12 -8.93
CA ASP A 27 2.84 1.96 -10.16
C ASP A 27 1.34 1.82 -9.91
N LEU A 28 0.92 1.45 -8.69
CA LEU A 28 -0.49 1.31 -8.32
C LEU A 28 -1.16 2.62 -7.94
N PHE A 29 -0.38 3.68 -7.75
CA PHE A 29 -0.89 5.02 -7.43
C PHE A 29 -0.98 5.88 -8.69
N ASP A 30 -1.92 6.82 -8.72
CA ASP A 30 -1.98 7.85 -9.76
C ASP A 30 -0.89 8.92 -9.52
N LYS A 31 -0.71 9.83 -10.48
CA LYS A 31 0.15 11.01 -10.35
C LYS A 31 -0.30 11.90 -9.17
N GLU A 32 -1.61 12.11 -9.02
CA GLU A 32 -2.20 12.77 -7.85
C GLU A 32 -2.62 11.70 -6.84
N THR A 33 -1.92 11.61 -5.71
CA THR A 33 -2.12 10.54 -4.74
C THR A 33 -1.95 11.01 -3.30
N TYR A 34 -2.70 10.39 -2.40
CA TYR A 34 -2.63 10.66 -0.96
C TYR A 34 -2.63 9.34 -0.20
N TRP A 35 -1.58 9.10 0.58
CA TRP A 35 -1.51 7.99 1.52
C TRP A 35 -1.53 8.54 2.95
N ARG A 36 -2.46 8.05 3.77
CA ARG A 36 -2.46 8.28 5.22
C ARG A 36 -1.97 7.04 5.95
N ASP A 37 -0.77 7.13 6.51
CA ASP A 37 -0.22 6.08 7.37
C ASP A 37 -0.67 6.36 8.81
N LEU A 38 -1.36 5.39 9.41
CA LEU A 38 -2.00 5.52 10.72
C LEU A 38 -1.50 4.45 11.67
N ILE A 39 -0.93 4.87 12.80
CA ILE A 39 -0.67 3.97 13.94
C ILE A 39 -1.84 4.09 14.92
N SER A 40 -2.73 3.09 14.92
CA SER A 40 -3.99 3.12 15.70
C SER A 40 -3.81 3.22 17.22
N PHE A 41 -2.61 2.92 17.75
CA PHE A 41 -2.33 2.99 19.19
C PHE A 41 -1.97 4.40 19.68
N THR A 42 -1.36 5.22 18.82
CA THR A 42 -0.87 6.55 19.19
C THR A 42 -1.66 7.67 18.52
N TRP A 43 -2.58 7.33 17.61
CA TRP A 43 -3.30 8.30 16.77
C TRP A 43 -2.38 9.21 15.94
N ASN A 44 -1.13 8.79 15.73
CA ASN A 44 -0.21 9.51 14.86
C ASN A 44 -0.60 9.26 13.40
N ILE A 45 -0.88 10.35 12.67
CA ILE A 45 -1.22 10.33 11.24
C ILE A 45 -0.08 10.97 10.48
N ILE A 46 0.57 10.18 9.61
CA ILE A 46 1.51 10.71 8.63
C ILE A 46 0.78 10.79 7.30
N THR A 47 0.78 11.98 6.69
CA THR A 47 0.18 12.20 5.37
C THR A 47 1.30 12.31 4.34
N LEU A 48 1.17 11.57 3.25
CA LEU A 48 2.09 11.53 2.12
C LEU A 48 1.30 11.94 0.89
N GLU A 49 1.69 13.01 0.22
CA GLU A 49 0.88 13.68 -0.81
C GLU A 49 1.45 13.52 -2.22
N SER A 50 2.45 12.66 -2.37
CA SER A 50 3.13 12.38 -3.63
C SER A 50 3.68 10.95 -3.67
N LYS A 51 3.97 10.44 -4.88
CA LYS A 51 4.66 9.15 -5.04
C LYS A 51 6.06 9.18 -4.44
N GLU A 52 6.72 10.34 -4.50
CA GLU A 52 8.04 10.58 -3.94
C GLU A 52 8.03 10.44 -2.42
N ASP A 53 7.03 11.00 -1.75
CA ASP A 53 6.85 10.88 -0.29
C ASP A 53 6.63 9.42 0.13
N ILE A 54 5.77 8.68 -0.59
CA ILE A 54 5.53 7.27 -0.25
C ILE A 54 6.77 6.42 -0.57
N SER A 55 7.50 6.71 -1.65
CA SER A 55 8.78 6.05 -1.96
C SER A 55 9.80 6.23 -0.83
N LEU A 56 9.97 7.48 -0.36
CA LEU A 56 10.88 7.80 0.72
C LEU A 56 10.48 7.10 2.04
N MET A 57 9.19 7.06 2.34
CA MET A 57 8.66 6.35 3.51
C MET A 57 8.90 4.84 3.39
N LEU A 58 8.57 4.23 2.24
CA LEU A 58 8.75 2.79 2.02
C LEU A 58 10.22 2.39 2.09
N LYS A 59 11.15 3.16 1.51
CA LYS A 59 12.60 2.90 1.63
C LYS A 59 13.09 2.85 3.09
N LYS A 60 12.43 3.54 4.02
CA LYS A 60 12.79 3.55 5.45
C LYS A 60 12.16 2.42 6.27
N THR A 61 11.06 1.84 5.78
CA THR A 61 10.18 0.97 6.57
C THR A 61 9.97 -0.42 5.99
N ILE A 62 10.04 -0.58 4.66
CA ILE A 62 9.59 -1.81 3.96
C ILE A 62 10.37 -3.05 4.39
N ASP A 63 11.63 -2.89 4.78
CA ASP A 63 12.45 -4.01 5.27
C ASP A 63 12.11 -4.47 6.69
N LYS A 64 11.45 -3.61 7.46
CA LYS A 64 11.08 -3.84 8.87
C LYS A 64 9.68 -4.42 9.01
N ILE A 65 8.90 -4.45 7.93
CA ILE A 65 7.53 -4.96 7.92
C ILE A 65 7.46 -6.33 7.26
N ASN A 66 6.59 -7.20 7.79
CA ASN A 66 6.26 -8.49 7.18
C ASN A 66 4.74 -8.70 7.26
N PRO A 67 3.98 -8.04 6.39
CA PRO A 67 2.52 -8.08 6.45
C PRO A 67 1.98 -9.47 6.11
N GLY A 68 0.97 -9.90 6.88
CA GLY A 68 0.22 -11.12 6.63
C GLY A 68 -0.70 -11.01 5.41
N LYS A 69 -1.80 -11.77 5.39
CA LYS A 69 -2.87 -11.53 4.40
C LYS A 69 -3.54 -10.20 4.73
N ILE A 70 -3.52 -9.26 3.79
CA ILE A 70 -4.06 -7.91 3.92
C ILE A 70 -5.54 -7.90 3.53
N PHE A 71 -5.97 -8.72 2.57
CA PHE A 71 -7.37 -8.81 2.17
C PHE A 71 -7.89 -10.25 2.12
N ARG A 72 -9.19 -10.42 2.42
CA ARG A 72 -9.93 -11.67 2.16
C ARG A 72 -10.78 -11.44 0.93
N SER A 73 -10.46 -12.08 -0.19
CA SER A 73 -11.47 -12.21 -1.25
C SER A 73 -12.57 -13.12 -0.70
N LYS A 74 -13.84 -12.74 -0.88
CA LYS A 74 -14.93 -13.70 -0.67
C LYS A 74 -14.68 -14.86 -1.64
N LYS A 75 -14.66 -16.09 -1.13
CA LYS A 75 -14.87 -17.26 -1.99
C LYS A 75 -16.23 -17.02 -2.66
N CYS A 76 -16.26 -17.08 -3.98
CA CYS A 76 -17.51 -17.26 -4.71
C CYS A 76 -18.27 -18.46 -4.14
#